data_AF-A0A7R9XBU4-F1
#
_entry.id   AF-A0A7R9XBU4-F1
#
_cell.length_a   1.000
_cell.length_b   1.000
_cell.length_c   1.000
_cell.angle_alpha   90.00
_cell.angle_beta   90.00
_cell.angle_gamma   90.00
#
_symmetry.space_group_name_H-M   'P 1'
#
loop_
_entity.id
_entity.type
_entity.pdbx_description
1 polymer ?
#
loop_
_entity_poly.entity_id
_entity_poly.type
_entity_poly.pdbx_seq_one_letter_code
_entity_poly.pdbx_strand_id
1 'polypeptide(L)' 'APGPDQITNTLIKLLPVSGLNFLTNIINSIFLTAHFPSPWKIATIKLIPKPNKPQHLPENRRPISLLPCLSKVAARVIL' A
#
# COMPACT_ATOMS: atom_id res chain seq x y z
N ALA A 1 7.65 -3.62 2.16
CA ALA A 1 7.48 -4.32 0.87
C ALA A 1 6.50 -3.53 0.01
N PRO A 2 6.75 -3.42 -1.31
CA PRO A 2 5.82 -2.78 -2.24
C PRO A 2 4.54 -3.62 -2.39
N GLY A 3 3.50 -2.99 -2.95
CA GLY A 3 2.28 -3.66 -3.36
C GLY A 3 2.43 -4.30 -4.75
N PRO A 4 1.32 -4.59 -5.45
CA PRO A 4 1.33 -5.16 -6.80
C PRO A 4 2.12 -4.31 -7.82
N ASP A 5 2.13 -2.99 -7.64
CA ASP A 5 2.80 -1.99 -8.48
C ASP A 5 4.33 -1.98 -8.39
N GLN A 6 4.91 -2.73 -7.45
CA GLN A 6 6.35 -2.78 -7.16
C GLN A 6 6.98 -1.41 -6.76
N ILE A 7 6.16 -0.39 -6.50
CA ILE A 7 6.65 0.93 -6.06
C ILE A 7 7.03 0.85 -4.58
N THR A 8 8.31 1.05 -4.28
CA THR A 8 8.83 0.98 -2.91
C THR A 8 8.72 2.31 -2.17
N ASN A 9 8.70 2.26 -0.84
CA ASN A 9 8.78 3.46 0.00
C ASN A 9 10.05 4.29 -0.27
N THR A 10 11.16 3.64 -0.63
CA THR A 10 12.41 4.32 -0.96
C THR A 10 12.25 5.17 -2.22
N LEU A 11 11.60 4.64 -3.25
CA LEU A 11 11.34 5.38 -4.48
C LEU A 11 10.45 6.61 -4.22
N ILE A 12 9.42 6.46 -3.38
CA ILE A 12 8.54 7.57 -2.99
C ILE A 12 9.33 8.69 -2.29
N LYS A 13 10.26 8.33 -1.39
CA LYS A 13 11.12 9.31 -0.70
C LYS A 13 12.11 10.02 -1.63
N LEU A 14 12.42 9.43 -2.78
CA LEU A 14 13.33 9.98 -3.79
C LEU A 14 12.61 10.76 -4.89
N LEU A 15 11.29 10.95 -4.79
CA LEU A 15 10.55 11.71 -5.79
C LEU A 15 11.07 13.15 -5.86
N PRO A 16 11.25 13.71 -7.07
CA PRO A 16 11.49 15.13 -7.22
C PRO A 16 10.27 15.94 -6.77
N VAL A 17 10.45 17.25 -6.57
CA VAL A 17 9.36 18.16 -6.15
C VAL A 17 8.15 18.06 -7.08
N SER A 18 8.35 17.93 -8.39
CA SER A 18 7.27 17.73 -9.37
C SER A 18 6.48 16.43 -9.12
N GLY A 19 7.15 15.35 -8.75
CA GLY A 19 6.51 14.07 -8.40
C GLY A 19 5.72 14.15 -7.09
N LEU A 20 6.24 14.86 -6.10
CA LEU A 20 5.52 15.13 -4.85
C LEU A 20 4.27 15.99 -5.11
N ASN A 21 4.38 17.04 -5.92
CA ASN A 21 3.25 17.88 -6.30
C ASN A 21 2.17 17.07 -7.03
N PHE A 22 2.58 16.17 -7.94
CA PHE A 22 1.66 15.28 -8.64
C PHE A 22 0.92 14.34 -7.67
N LEU A 23 1.64 13.71 -6.74
CA LEU A 23 1.04 12.87 -5.71
C LEU A 23 0.06 13.65 -4.82
N THR A 24 0.44 14.86 -4.40
CA THR A 24 -0.43 15.76 -3.62
C THR A 24 -1.71 16.10 -4.38
N ASN A 25 -1.60 16.40 -5.68
CA ASN A 25 -2.78 16.69 -6.51
C ASN A 25 -3.73 15.48 -6.61
N ILE A 26 -3.19 14.26 -6.71
CA ILE A 26 -4.01 13.04 -6.67
C ILE A 26 -4.75 12.95 -5.34
N ILE A 27 -4.05 13.11 -4.21
CA ILE A 27 -4.66 13.01 -2.87
C ILE A 27 -5.74 14.11 -2.68
N ASN A 28 -5.47 15.34 -3.07
CA ASN A 28 -6.45 16.42 -3.05
C ASN A 28 -7.68 16.09 -3.92
N SER A 29 -7.47 15.48 -5.08
CA SER A 29 -8.57 15.04 -5.96
C SER A 29 -9.44 13.97 -5.29
N ILE A 30 -8.85 13.09 -4.47
CA ILE A 30 -9.61 12.10 -3.68
C ILE A 30 -10.56 12.81 -2.70
N PHE A 31 -10.09 13.83 -1.99
CA PHE A 31 -10.95 14.60 -1.08
C PHE A 31 -12.07 15.35 -1.83
N LEU A 32 -11.75 15.97 -2.97
CA LEU A 32 -12.72 16.74 -3.76
C LEU A 32 -13.81 15.87 -4.38
N THR A 33 -13.44 14.67 -4.83
CA THR A 33 -14.35 13.79 -5.58
C THR A 33 -14.96 12.68 -4.73
N ALA A 34 -14.49 12.52 -3.48
CA ALA A 34 -14.75 11.34 -2.64
C ALA A 34 -14.43 10.01 -3.34
N HIS A 35 -13.58 10.02 -4.39
CA HIS A 35 -13.27 8.85 -5.20
C HIS A 35 -11.85 8.37 -4.94
N PHE A 36 -11.71 7.21 -4.30
CA PHE A 36 -10.41 6.58 -4.10
C PHE A 36 -10.02 5.68 -5.29
N PRO A 37 -8.80 5.80 -5.86
CA PRO A 37 -8.38 5.06 -7.05
C PRO A 37 -8.49 3.54 -6.88
N SER A 38 -9.15 2.87 -7.83
CA SER A 38 -9.29 1.40 -7.81
C SER A 38 -7.96 0.63 -7.75
N PRO A 39 -6.89 1.01 -8.50
CA PRO A 39 -5.61 0.32 -8.41
C PRO A 39 -4.98 0.36 -7.01
N TRP A 40 -5.26 1.41 -6.24
CA TRP A 40 -4.75 1.58 -4.89
C TRP A 40 -5.49 0.71 -3.86
N LYS A 41 -6.65 0.15 -4.21
CA LYS A 41 -7.42 -0.79 -3.36
C LYS A 41 -7.00 -2.24 -3.53
N ILE A 42 -6.20 -2.56 -4.56
CA ILE A 42 -5.77 -3.93 -4.85
C ILE A 42 -4.55 -4.28 -4.02
N ALA A 43 -4.55 -5.42 -3.33
CA ALA A 43 -3.45 -5.87 -2.49
C ALA A 43 -2.98 -7.28 -2.88
N THR A 44 -1.67 -7.53 -2.74
CA THR A 44 -1.14 -8.90 -2.77
C THR A 44 -1.26 -9.51 -1.38
N ILE A 45 -1.91 -10.67 -1.27
CA ILE A 45 -1.93 -11.43 -0.02
C ILE A 45 -0.63 -12.23 0.13
N LYS A 46 0.07 -12.04 1.25
CA LYS A 46 1.19 -12.89 1.65
C LYS A 46 0.88 -13.59 2.97
N LEU A 47 1.30 -14.84 3.08
CA LEU A 47 1.10 -15.67 4.26
C LEU A 47 2.38 -15.66 5.11
N ILE A 48 2.32 -15.10 6.31
CA ILE A 48 3.44 -15.09 7.28
C ILE A 48 3.26 -16.24 8.29
N PRO A 49 4.27 -17.11 8.49
CA PRO A 49 4.17 -18.18 9.48
C PRO A 49 4.10 -17.63 10.91
N LYS A 50 3.25 -18.24 11.76
CA LYS A 50 3.24 -17.99 13.21
C LYS A 50 4.55 -18.56 13.82
N PRO A 51 5.22 -17.82 14.72
CA PRO A 51 6.41 -18.34 15.39
C PRO A 51 6.05 -19.58 16.23
N ASN A 52 6.98 -20.54 16.31
CA ASN A 52 6.86 -21.76 17.12
C ASN A 52 5.66 -22.67 16.79
N LYS A 53 5.11 -22.59 15.57
CA LYS A 53 4.02 -23.46 15.14
C LYS A 53 4.39 -24.27 13.88
N PRO A 54 3.85 -25.49 13.72
CA PRO A 54 4.09 -26.30 12.53
C PRO A 54 3.62 -25.58 11.25
N GLN A 55 4.50 -25.42 10.26
CA GLN A 55 4.23 -24.63 9.05
C GLN A 55 3.36 -25.33 8.00
N HIS A 56 3.13 -26.64 8.16
CA HIS A 56 2.32 -27.42 7.23
C HIS A 56 0.82 -27.14 7.39
N LEU A 57 0.38 -26.65 8.56
CA LEU A 57 -1.01 -26.33 8.84
C LEU A 57 -1.38 -24.93 8.31
N PRO A 58 -2.43 -24.79 7.48
CA PRO A 58 -2.89 -23.50 6.98
C PRO A 58 -3.24 -22.50 8.10
N GLU A 59 -3.85 -22.95 9.20
CA GLU A 59 -4.21 -22.08 10.33
C GLU A 59 -3.00 -21.48 11.06
N ASN A 60 -1.80 -22.01 10.80
CA ASN A 60 -0.55 -21.51 11.36
C ASN A 60 0.08 -20.39 10.53
N ARG A 61 -0.59 -19.91 9.48
CA ARG A 61 -0.18 -18.72 8.74
C ARG A 61 -1.11 -17.54 8.99
N ARG A 62 -0.55 -16.33 8.97
CA ARG A 62 -1.27 -15.05 9.07
C ARG A 62 -1.31 -14.43 7.68
N PRO A 63 -2.48 -14.23 7.07
CA PRO A 63 -2.56 -13.45 5.85
C PRO A 63 -2.28 -11.99 6.17
N ILE A 64 -1.45 -11.34 5.34
CA ILE A 64 -1.24 -9.91 5.33
C ILE A 64 -1.54 -9.35 3.94
N SER A 65 -2.18 -8.18 3.91
CA SER A 65 -2.48 -7.47 2.67
C SER A 65 -1.40 -6.45 2.36
N LEU A 66 -0.66 -6.67 1.27
CA LEU A 66 0.33 -5.72 0.76
C LEU A 66 -0.33 -4.79 -0.26
N LEU A 67 -0.89 -3.68 0.25
CA LEU A 67 -1.36 -2.56 -0.58
C LEU A 67 -0.19 -1.78 -1.20
N PRO A 68 -0.40 -1.12 -2.36
CA PRO A 68 0.50 -0.11 -2.92
C PRO A 68 0.99 0.87 -1.86
N CYS A 69 2.26 1.24 -1.94
CA CYS A 69 2.85 2.17 -0.98
C CYS A 69 2.18 3.55 -1.03
N LEU A 70 1.85 4.03 -2.24
CA LEU A 70 1.12 5.29 -2.43
C LEU A 70 -0.29 5.24 -1.80
N SER A 71 -0.99 4.10 -1.88
CA SER A 71 -2.27 3.92 -1.20
C SER A 71 -2.17 4.14 0.31
N LYS A 72 -1.09 3.64 0.93
CA LYS A 72 -0.85 3.78 2.38
C LYS A 72 -0.52 5.22 2.75
N VAL A 73 0.22 5.93 1.90
CA VAL A 73 0.48 7.37 2.06
C VAL A 73 -0.83 8.15 2.03
N ALA A 74 -1.67 7.93 1.01
CA ALA A 74 -2.97 8.59 0.91
C ALA A 74 -3.86 8.30 2.12
N ALA A 75 -3.95 7.03 2.54
CA ALA A 75 -4.74 6.65 3.72
C ALA A 75 -4.29 7.36 5.00
N ARG A 76 -2.98 7.58 5.18
CA ARG A 76 -2.44 8.33 6.34
C ARG A 76 -2.76 9.82 6.36
N VAL A 77 -3.12 10.39 5.21
CA VAL A 77 -3.55 11.79 5.11
C VAL A 77 -5.06 11.91 5.32
N ILE A 78 -5.81 10.88 4.89
CA ILE A 78 -7.28 10.86 4.94
C ILE A 78 -7.82 10.41 6.31
N LEU A 79 -7.15 9.44 6.97
CA LEU A 79 -7.54 8.80 8.23
C LEU A 79 -6.57 9.14 9.36
#